data_AF-A0A9W8UM37-F1
#
_entry.id   AF-A0A9W8UM37-F1
#
_cell.length_a   1.000
_cell.length_b   1.000
_cell.length_c   1.000
_cell.angle_alpha   90.00
_cell.angle_beta   90.00
_cell.angle_gamma   90.00
#
_symmetry.space_group_name_H-M   'P 1'
#
loop_
_entity.id
_entity.type
_entity.pdbx_description
1 polymer ?
#
loop_
_entity_poly.entity_id
_entity_poly.type
_entity_poly.pdbx_seq_one_letter_code
_entity_poly.pdbx_strand_id
1 'polypeptide(L)'
;MKTICDEIRQQGSKDGRPWGKMCIGDGSGAAVRVLSPNDYTVIDPNGFANYWNNYVDQVWNKYSNQPLIVNTQGDAGNVSCRVSGNQLNCPGDNLSFQKPSAADIWGCNSGPFENRGNGIHLAAVARICAAFIRTTLLLPGGNVQPSLPASSYYTADPTDHYSRLIHKHEVDGRGYAFPYDDVNAGNENASGTVASGRPSTLTVYVGGYSA
;
A
#
# COMPACT_ATOMS: atom_id res chain seq x y z
N MET A 1 -8.62 13.39 14.22
CA MET A 1 -9.26 12.06 14.35
C MET A 1 -10.74 12.04 13.97
N LYS A 2 -11.58 12.96 14.50
CA LYS A 2 -13.02 13.02 14.16
C LYS A 2 -13.27 13.01 12.64
N THR A 3 -12.54 13.85 11.89
CA THR A 3 -12.69 13.94 10.42
C THR A 3 -12.34 12.66 9.68
N ILE A 4 -11.22 12.00 10.02
CA ILE A 4 -10.84 10.71 9.41
C ILE A 4 -11.90 9.64 9.69
N CYS A 5 -12.37 9.54 10.94
CA CYS A 5 -13.40 8.57 11.28
C CYS A 5 -14.76 8.85 10.63
N ASP A 6 -15.12 10.12 10.45
CA ASP A 6 -16.35 10.49 9.76
C ASP A 6 -16.25 10.13 8.26
N GLU A 7 -15.12 10.44 7.60
CA GLU A 7 -14.91 10.11 6.19
C GLU A 7 -14.77 8.62 5.91
N ILE A 8 -14.08 7.85 6.76
CA ILE A 8 -13.93 6.40 6.57
C ILE A 8 -15.26 5.66 6.79
N ARG A 9 -16.13 6.16 7.67
CA ARG A 9 -17.52 5.67 7.80
C ARG A 9 -18.33 5.96 6.54
N GLN A 10 -18.22 7.17 5.98
CA GLN A 10 -18.88 7.50 4.71
C GLN A 10 -18.40 6.60 3.58
N GLN A 11 -17.11 6.27 3.54
CA GLN A 11 -16.57 5.30 2.58
C GLN A 11 -17.23 3.93 2.75
N GLY A 12 -17.35 3.42 3.99
CA GLY A 12 -18.09 2.19 4.29
C GLY A 12 -19.55 2.21 3.85
N SER A 13 -20.22 3.35 3.92
CA SER A 13 -21.57 3.50 3.38
C SER A 13 -21.64 3.43 1.85
N LYS A 14 -20.56 3.74 1.13
CA LYS A 14 -20.51 3.70 -0.35
C LYS A 14 -20.26 2.30 -0.89
N ASP A 15 -19.36 1.55 -0.29
CA ASP A 15 -18.91 0.24 -0.80
C ASP A 15 -19.35 -0.95 0.05
N GLY A 16 -20.05 -0.70 1.17
CA GLY A 16 -20.55 -1.73 2.08
C GLY A 16 -19.46 -2.41 2.90
N ARG A 17 -18.21 -1.90 2.90
CA ARG A 17 -17.09 -2.47 3.63
C ARG A 17 -17.00 -1.94 5.06
N PRO A 18 -16.38 -2.71 6.00
CA PRO A 18 -16.36 -2.36 7.41
C PRO A 18 -15.37 -1.24 7.78
N TRP A 19 -15.07 -0.32 6.85
CA TRP A 19 -14.18 0.84 7.06
C TRP A 19 -14.47 1.59 8.36
N GLY A 20 -15.76 1.83 8.66
CA GLY A 20 -16.19 2.50 9.88
C GLY A 20 -15.90 1.73 11.17
N LYS A 21 -15.80 0.39 11.12
CA LYS A 21 -15.51 -0.47 12.29
C LYS A 21 -14.04 -0.40 12.72
N MET A 22 -13.17 0.15 11.88
CA MET A 22 -11.76 0.38 12.23
C MET A 22 -11.59 1.55 13.21
N CYS A 23 -12.60 2.41 13.35
CA CYS A 23 -12.58 3.51 14.32
C CYS A 23 -12.91 3.01 15.72
N ILE A 24 -11.92 3.04 16.61
CA ILE A 24 -12.04 2.63 18.00
C ILE A 24 -12.29 3.86 18.86
N GLY A 25 -13.42 3.84 19.59
CA GLY A 25 -13.80 4.89 20.52
C GLY A 25 -13.45 4.58 21.97
N ASP A 26 -13.47 5.62 22.82
CA ASP A 26 -13.49 5.47 24.27
C ASP A 26 -14.91 5.13 24.79
N GLY A 27 -15.08 5.06 26.11
CA GLY A 27 -16.38 4.77 26.74
C GLY A 27 -17.46 5.84 26.50
N SER A 28 -17.09 7.04 26.03
CA SER A 28 -18.03 8.11 25.62
C SER A 28 -18.40 8.03 24.13
N GLY A 29 -17.74 7.18 23.35
CA GLY A 29 -17.90 7.06 21.90
C GLY A 29 -17.02 8.02 21.10
N ALA A 30 -16.15 8.81 21.75
CA ALA A 30 -15.19 9.67 21.07
C ALA A 30 -14.07 8.82 20.45
N ALA A 31 -13.73 9.07 19.18
CA ALA A 31 -12.71 8.30 18.47
C ALA A 31 -11.31 8.51 19.07
N VAL A 32 -10.66 7.42 19.48
CA VAL A 32 -9.30 7.40 20.06
C VAL A 32 -8.24 7.04 19.01
N ARG A 33 -8.55 6.08 18.13
CA ARG A 33 -7.64 5.62 17.07
C ARG A 33 -8.43 5.06 15.89
N VAL A 34 -7.78 4.98 14.74
CA VAL A 34 -8.24 4.19 13.59
C VAL A 34 -7.24 3.07 13.38
N LEU A 35 -7.70 1.82 13.35
CA LEU A 35 -6.86 0.68 13.04
C LEU A 35 -6.53 0.66 11.55
N SER A 36 -5.34 0.22 11.19
CA SER A 36 -5.04 -0.10 9.80
C SER A 36 -5.90 -1.30 9.34
N PRO A 37 -6.14 -1.48 8.03
CA PRO A 37 -6.83 -2.65 7.53
C PRO A 37 -6.18 -3.97 7.97
N ASN A 38 -4.84 -4.00 8.05
CA ASN A 38 -4.08 -5.14 8.56
C ASN A 38 -4.40 -5.44 10.02
N ASP A 39 -4.34 -4.44 10.90
CA ASP A 39 -4.62 -4.63 12.33
C ASP A 39 -6.09 -4.99 12.58
N TYR A 40 -7.00 -4.43 11.79
CA TYR A 40 -8.42 -4.76 11.88
C TYR A 40 -8.70 -6.24 11.57
N THR A 41 -7.86 -6.90 10.77
CA THR A 41 -8.01 -8.35 10.50
C THR A 41 -7.86 -9.21 11.76
N VAL A 42 -7.20 -8.72 12.80
CA VAL A 42 -7.13 -9.41 14.11
C VAL A 42 -8.49 -9.42 14.80
N ILE A 43 -9.32 -8.39 14.59
CA ILE A 43 -10.66 -8.26 15.17
C ILE A 43 -11.68 -9.01 14.32
N ASP A 44 -11.63 -8.82 13.00
CA ASP A 44 -12.53 -9.44 12.04
C ASP A 44 -11.76 -9.90 10.80
N PRO A 45 -11.26 -11.16 10.82
CA PRO A 45 -10.47 -11.71 9.71
C PRO A 45 -11.22 -11.74 8.37
N ASN A 46 -12.55 -11.69 8.40
CA ASN A 46 -13.39 -11.78 7.20
C ASN A 46 -13.78 -10.41 6.63
N GLY A 47 -13.61 -9.33 7.41
CA GLY A 47 -14.13 -8.00 7.05
C GLY A 47 -13.64 -7.45 5.70
N PHE A 48 -12.39 -7.73 5.36
CA PHE A 48 -11.76 -7.32 4.08
C PHE A 48 -11.21 -8.49 3.26
N ALA A 49 -11.50 -9.74 3.63
CA ALA A 49 -10.82 -10.93 3.08
C ALA A 49 -10.90 -11.04 1.54
N ASN A 50 -12.01 -10.59 0.94
CA ASN A 50 -12.23 -10.62 -0.51
C ASN A 50 -12.11 -9.26 -1.20
N TYR A 51 -11.64 -8.22 -0.49
CA TYR A 51 -11.63 -6.84 -0.99
C TYR A 51 -10.81 -6.68 -2.27
N TRP A 52 -9.69 -7.38 -2.36
CA TRP A 52 -8.74 -7.26 -3.47
C TRP A 52 -8.91 -8.29 -4.59
N ASN A 53 -9.75 -9.32 -4.42
CA ASN A 53 -9.77 -10.51 -5.29
C ASN A 53 -9.89 -10.17 -6.78
N ASN A 54 -10.89 -9.37 -7.17
CA ASN A 54 -11.12 -8.99 -8.56
C ASN A 54 -9.93 -8.18 -9.13
N TYR A 55 -9.35 -7.28 -8.33
CA TYR A 55 -8.22 -6.46 -8.76
C TYR A 55 -6.96 -7.32 -8.95
N VAL A 56 -6.70 -8.27 -8.04
CA VAL A 56 -5.61 -9.25 -8.17
C VAL A 56 -5.77 -10.09 -9.43
N ASP A 57 -6.98 -10.58 -9.72
CA ASP A 57 -7.27 -11.35 -10.94
C ASP A 57 -7.00 -10.54 -12.21
N GLN A 58 -7.42 -9.27 -12.24
CA GLN A 58 -7.16 -8.36 -13.37
C GLN A 58 -5.66 -8.07 -13.54
N VAL A 59 -4.93 -7.82 -12.44
CA VAL A 59 -3.47 -7.64 -12.45
C VAL A 59 -2.79 -8.88 -13.02
N TRP A 60 -3.14 -10.07 -12.52
CA TRP A 60 -2.55 -11.32 -13.01
C TRP A 60 -2.86 -11.57 -14.50
N ASN A 61 -4.08 -11.29 -14.94
CA ASN A 61 -4.48 -11.42 -16.33
C ASN A 61 -3.77 -10.40 -17.25
N LYS A 62 -3.60 -9.15 -16.81
CA LYS A 62 -2.84 -8.15 -17.57
C LYS A 62 -1.40 -8.62 -17.73
N TYR A 63 -0.76 -9.03 -16.65
CA TYR A 63 0.67 -9.36 -16.65
C TYR A 63 1.03 -10.77 -17.11
N SER A 64 0.06 -11.58 -17.51
CA SER A 64 0.32 -12.79 -18.32
C SER A 64 0.52 -12.43 -19.80
N ASN A 65 -0.15 -11.38 -20.25
CA ASN A 65 -0.15 -10.91 -21.63
C ASN A 65 0.92 -9.85 -21.92
N GLN A 66 1.45 -9.17 -20.90
CA GLN A 66 2.53 -8.19 -21.02
C GLN A 66 3.44 -8.20 -19.78
N PRO A 67 4.68 -7.72 -19.85
CA PRO A 67 5.55 -7.65 -18.68
C PRO A 67 5.10 -6.57 -17.68
N LEU A 68 5.35 -6.85 -16.40
CA LEU A 68 5.43 -5.85 -15.32
C LEU A 68 6.92 -5.54 -15.10
N ILE A 69 7.32 -4.30 -15.32
CA ILE A 69 8.70 -3.87 -15.07
C ILE A 69 8.81 -3.39 -13.62
N VAL A 70 9.63 -4.06 -12.83
CA VAL A 70 9.99 -3.63 -11.48
C VAL A 70 11.29 -2.85 -11.56
N ASN A 71 11.24 -1.54 -11.32
CA ASN A 71 12.44 -0.74 -11.10
C ASN A 71 12.90 -0.96 -9.66
N THR A 72 13.93 -1.79 -9.48
CA THR A 72 14.47 -2.15 -8.16
C THR A 72 15.07 -0.98 -7.39
N GLN A 73 15.34 0.15 -8.07
CA GLN A 73 16.05 1.32 -7.52
C GLN A 73 17.39 0.95 -6.85
N GLY A 74 17.98 -0.16 -7.30
CA GLY A 74 19.30 -0.64 -6.90
C GLY A 74 20.03 -1.21 -8.11
N ASP A 75 21.09 -1.97 -7.86
CA ASP A 75 22.03 -2.42 -8.90
C ASP A 75 21.40 -3.26 -10.01
N ALA A 76 20.30 -3.98 -9.71
CA ALA A 76 19.58 -4.78 -10.70
C ALA A 76 18.76 -3.95 -11.70
N GLY A 77 18.58 -2.65 -11.45
CA GLY A 77 17.84 -1.75 -12.33
C GLY A 77 16.40 -2.20 -12.57
N ASN A 78 16.00 -2.24 -13.84
CA ASN A 78 14.67 -2.67 -14.28
C ASN A 78 14.62 -4.19 -14.51
N VAL A 79 13.73 -4.89 -13.80
CA VAL A 79 13.49 -6.34 -13.94
C VAL A 79 12.15 -6.56 -14.62
N SER A 80 12.15 -7.27 -15.75
CA SER A 80 10.93 -7.55 -16.54
C SER A 80 10.24 -8.82 -16.07
N CYS A 81 9.33 -8.68 -15.10
CA CYS A 81 8.55 -9.78 -14.56
C CYS A 81 7.36 -10.16 -15.46
N ARG A 82 6.94 -11.42 -15.45
CA ARG A 82 5.78 -11.89 -16.23
C ARG A 82 5.03 -13.01 -15.51
N VAL A 83 3.70 -13.02 -15.62
CA VAL A 83 2.87 -14.09 -15.09
C VAL A 83 2.93 -15.30 -16.01
N SER A 84 3.26 -16.47 -15.45
CA SER A 84 3.22 -17.77 -16.10
C SER A 84 2.81 -18.84 -15.09
N GLY A 85 1.88 -19.73 -15.45
CA GLY A 85 1.44 -20.80 -14.56
C GLY A 85 0.84 -20.29 -13.24
N ASN A 86 0.12 -19.17 -13.28
CA ASN A 86 -0.48 -18.45 -12.14
C ASN A 86 0.52 -17.79 -11.16
N GLN A 87 1.80 -17.71 -11.53
CA GLN A 87 2.85 -17.07 -10.72
C GLN A 87 3.49 -15.94 -11.51
N LEU A 88 3.76 -14.81 -10.87
CA LEU A 88 4.60 -13.77 -11.44
C LEU A 88 6.07 -14.16 -11.19
N ASN A 89 6.84 -14.28 -12.26
CA ASN A 89 8.25 -14.63 -12.23
C ASN A 89 9.08 -13.43 -12.69
N CYS A 90 10.16 -13.15 -11.97
CA CYS A 90 11.07 -12.05 -12.24
C CYS A 90 12.46 -12.62 -12.58
N PRO A 91 13.07 -12.30 -13.73
CA PRO A 91 14.42 -12.77 -14.05
C PRO A 91 15.43 -12.40 -12.96
N GLY A 92 16.23 -13.39 -12.53
CA GLY A 92 17.22 -13.22 -11.46
C GLY A 92 16.64 -13.33 -10.04
N ASP A 93 15.31 -13.38 -9.88
CA ASP A 93 14.67 -13.76 -8.62
C ASP A 93 14.82 -15.28 -8.38
N ASN A 94 15.03 -15.69 -7.13
CA ASN A 94 15.09 -17.08 -6.71
C ASN A 94 13.76 -17.60 -6.14
N LEU A 95 12.73 -16.78 -6.14
CA LEU A 95 11.36 -17.09 -5.75
C LEU A 95 10.38 -16.57 -6.83
N SER A 96 9.12 -16.91 -6.66
CA SER A 96 8.02 -16.43 -7.49
C SER A 96 6.91 -15.87 -6.63
N PHE A 97 6.11 -14.97 -7.19
CA PHE A 97 4.95 -14.40 -6.51
C PHE A 97 3.70 -15.17 -6.91
N GLN A 98 3.08 -15.86 -5.94
CA GLN A 98 1.71 -16.35 -6.06
C GLN A 98 0.73 -15.17 -6.08
N LYS A 99 -0.51 -15.40 -6.52
CA LYS A 99 -1.60 -14.41 -6.32
C LYS A 99 -1.70 -14.07 -4.83
N PRO A 100 -1.56 -12.79 -4.43
CA PRO A 100 -1.71 -12.40 -3.05
C PRO A 100 -3.18 -12.45 -2.63
N SER A 101 -3.41 -12.83 -1.38
CA SER A 101 -4.67 -12.60 -0.69
C SER A 101 -4.80 -11.14 -0.26
N ALA A 102 -5.99 -10.77 0.24
CA ALA A 102 -6.16 -9.44 0.82
C ALA A 102 -5.26 -9.22 2.05
N ALA A 103 -5.06 -10.24 2.89
CA ALA A 103 -4.19 -10.16 4.05
C ALA A 103 -2.72 -9.91 3.64
N ASP A 104 -2.25 -10.59 2.60
CA ASP A 104 -0.90 -10.36 2.06
C ASP A 104 -0.73 -8.91 1.61
N ILE A 105 -1.72 -8.33 0.92
CA ILE A 105 -1.68 -6.94 0.45
C ILE A 105 -1.69 -5.97 1.64
N TRP A 106 -2.59 -6.16 2.61
CA TRP A 106 -2.69 -5.24 3.76
C TRP A 106 -1.43 -5.25 4.63
N GLY A 107 -0.85 -6.43 4.84
CA GLY A 107 0.32 -6.59 5.71
C GLY A 107 1.66 -6.42 5.02
N CYS A 108 1.72 -6.57 3.69
CA CYS A 108 2.97 -6.60 2.91
C CYS A 108 4.07 -7.50 3.50
N ASN A 109 3.69 -8.59 4.18
CA ASN A 109 4.62 -9.37 5.00
C ASN A 109 4.32 -10.88 5.04
N SER A 110 3.32 -11.36 4.29
CA SER A 110 2.91 -12.76 4.22
C SER A 110 2.76 -13.24 2.78
N GLY A 111 2.69 -14.57 2.60
CA GLY A 111 2.47 -15.19 1.31
C GLY A 111 3.55 -14.77 0.28
N PRO A 112 3.16 -14.19 -0.87
CA PRO A 112 4.12 -13.73 -1.88
C PRO A 112 4.89 -12.46 -1.47
N PHE A 113 4.54 -11.83 -0.34
CA PHE A 113 5.20 -10.62 0.17
C PHE A 113 5.99 -10.87 1.46
N GLU A 114 6.28 -12.12 1.81
CA GLU A 114 7.22 -12.41 2.89
C GLU A 114 8.61 -11.84 2.59
N ASN A 115 9.25 -11.28 3.62
CA ASN A 115 10.59 -10.71 3.53
C ASN A 115 11.67 -11.81 3.51
N ARG A 116 11.75 -12.56 2.41
CA ARG A 116 12.69 -13.67 2.18
C ARG A 116 13.20 -13.67 0.73
N GLY A 117 14.15 -14.54 0.40
CA GLY A 117 14.70 -14.63 -0.96
C GLY A 117 15.87 -13.66 -1.17
N ASN A 118 16.21 -13.42 -2.44
CA ASN A 118 17.36 -12.59 -2.82
C ASN A 118 17.00 -11.09 -2.97
N GLY A 119 17.99 -10.26 -3.26
CA GLY A 119 17.81 -8.81 -3.37
C GLY A 119 16.80 -8.37 -4.44
N ILE A 120 16.67 -9.13 -5.55
CA ILE A 120 15.66 -8.85 -6.58
C ILE A 120 14.26 -9.14 -6.02
N HIS A 121 14.08 -10.27 -5.33
CA HIS A 121 12.81 -10.61 -4.69
C HIS A 121 12.37 -9.51 -3.72
N LEU A 122 13.26 -9.13 -2.79
CA LEU A 122 12.96 -8.13 -1.76
C LEU A 122 12.64 -6.76 -2.38
N ALA A 123 13.36 -6.36 -3.43
CA ALA A 123 13.03 -5.15 -4.15
C ALA A 123 11.63 -5.23 -4.80
N ALA A 124 11.30 -6.36 -5.42
CA ALA A 124 10.00 -6.58 -6.05
C ALA A 124 8.85 -6.67 -5.03
N VAL A 125 9.03 -7.32 -3.89
CA VAL A 125 8.05 -7.37 -2.78
C VAL A 125 7.59 -5.96 -2.41
N ALA A 126 8.51 -5.06 -2.10
CA ALA A 126 8.19 -3.71 -1.68
C ALA A 126 7.37 -2.95 -2.74
N ARG A 127 7.76 -3.09 -4.01
CA ARG A 127 7.20 -2.30 -5.13
C ARG A 127 5.86 -2.82 -5.60
N ILE A 128 5.71 -4.14 -5.64
CA ILE A 128 4.45 -4.77 -6.01
C ILE A 128 3.42 -4.55 -4.89
N CYS A 129 3.81 -4.67 -3.61
CA CYS A 129 2.87 -4.43 -2.52
C CYS A 129 2.40 -2.96 -2.47
N ALA A 130 3.32 -2.00 -2.56
CA ALA A 130 2.97 -0.58 -2.63
C ALA A 130 2.05 -0.25 -3.82
N ALA A 131 2.30 -0.86 -4.98
CA ALA A 131 1.47 -0.67 -6.17
C ALA A 131 0.07 -1.29 -6.04
N PHE A 132 -0.10 -2.35 -5.25
CA PHE A 132 -1.41 -2.88 -4.88
C PHE A 132 -2.16 -1.94 -3.96
N ILE A 133 -1.55 -1.53 -2.85
CA ILE A 133 -2.16 -0.62 -1.86
C ILE A 133 -2.61 0.69 -2.51
N ARG A 134 -1.79 1.25 -3.39
CA ARG A 134 -2.08 2.50 -4.12
C ARG A 134 -2.93 2.32 -5.38
N THR A 135 -3.24 1.08 -5.76
CA THR A 135 -4.01 0.71 -6.96
C THR A 135 -3.42 1.26 -8.26
N THR A 136 -2.09 1.21 -8.41
CA THR A 136 -1.39 1.79 -9.57
C THR A 136 -1.16 0.79 -10.69
N LEU A 137 -1.16 -0.52 -10.41
CA LEU A 137 -0.82 -1.59 -11.35
C LEU A 137 -1.66 -1.58 -12.64
N LEU A 138 -2.92 -1.17 -12.59
CA LEU A 138 -3.78 -1.16 -13.79
C LEU A 138 -3.86 0.20 -14.49
N LEU A 139 -3.38 1.28 -13.86
CA LEU A 139 -3.38 2.62 -14.45
C LEU A 139 -2.49 2.71 -15.69
N PRO A 140 -2.72 3.69 -16.59
CA PRO A 140 -1.78 4.03 -17.66
C PRO A 140 -0.39 4.33 -17.07
N GLY A 141 0.65 3.67 -17.58
CA GLY A 141 2.02 3.74 -17.03
C GLY A 141 2.28 2.81 -15.83
N GLY A 142 1.24 2.21 -15.25
CA GLY A 142 1.33 1.29 -14.11
C GLY A 142 2.03 -0.05 -14.37
N ASN A 143 2.45 -0.32 -15.62
CA ASN A 143 3.26 -1.47 -15.98
C ASN A 143 4.74 -1.29 -15.64
N VAL A 144 5.15 -0.13 -15.11
CA VAL A 144 6.46 0.11 -14.52
C VAL A 144 6.26 0.52 -13.06
N GLN A 145 6.90 -0.17 -12.11
CA GLN A 145 6.70 0.05 -10.68
C GLN A 145 8.03 0.25 -9.93
N PRO A 146 8.17 1.36 -9.17
CA PRO A 146 7.30 2.53 -9.16
C PRO A 146 7.57 3.42 -10.39
N SER A 147 6.55 4.09 -10.91
CA SER A 147 6.71 5.10 -11.99
C SER A 147 5.70 6.25 -11.92
N LEU A 148 4.50 5.98 -11.40
CA LEU A 148 3.46 6.99 -11.28
C LEU A 148 3.71 7.91 -10.08
N PRO A 149 3.45 9.23 -10.23
CA PRO A 149 3.58 10.20 -9.15
C PRO A 149 2.50 10.01 -8.09
N ALA A 150 2.70 10.58 -6.91
CA ALA A 150 1.76 10.52 -5.79
C ALA A 150 0.35 11.02 -6.14
N SER A 151 0.21 11.93 -7.11
CA SER A 151 -1.09 12.40 -7.61
C SER A 151 -1.94 11.31 -8.28
N SER A 152 -1.34 10.17 -8.64
CA SER A 152 -2.03 9.01 -9.21
C SER A 152 -2.38 7.94 -8.17
N TYR A 153 -1.97 8.10 -6.91
CA TYR A 153 -2.25 7.11 -5.87
C TYR A 153 -3.71 7.18 -5.44
N TYR A 154 -4.33 6.02 -5.24
CA TYR A 154 -5.70 5.90 -4.74
C TYR A 154 -6.77 6.53 -5.66
N THR A 155 -6.51 6.65 -6.96
CA THR A 155 -7.43 7.24 -7.96
C THR A 155 -8.28 6.21 -8.70
N ALA A 156 -8.15 4.93 -8.39
CA ALA A 156 -8.92 3.83 -8.96
C ALA A 156 -9.47 2.93 -7.85
N ASP A 157 -10.52 2.17 -8.16
CA ASP A 157 -11.15 1.23 -7.23
C ASP A 157 -10.83 -0.23 -7.60
N PRO A 158 -10.68 -1.14 -6.62
CA PRO A 158 -10.62 -0.85 -5.18
C PRO A 158 -9.32 -0.13 -4.81
N THR A 159 -9.26 0.52 -3.65
CA THR A 159 -7.99 1.07 -3.12
C THR A 159 -7.92 1.04 -1.59
N ASP A 160 -6.74 1.29 -1.03
CA ASP A 160 -6.61 1.48 0.40
C ASP A 160 -7.12 2.86 0.83
N HIS A 161 -8.40 2.93 1.18
CA HIS A 161 -9.02 4.18 1.62
C HIS A 161 -8.53 4.65 2.99
N TYR A 162 -7.94 3.77 3.82
CA TYR A 162 -7.30 4.19 5.06
C TYR A 162 -6.06 5.03 4.75
N SER A 163 -5.15 4.51 3.94
CA SER A 163 -3.94 5.23 3.54
C SER A 163 -4.28 6.51 2.78
N ARG A 164 -5.23 6.46 1.83
CA ARG A 164 -5.73 7.66 1.12
C ARG A 164 -6.17 8.77 2.06
N LEU A 165 -6.91 8.44 3.12
CA LEU A 165 -7.43 9.41 4.08
C LEU A 165 -6.35 9.91 5.04
N ILE A 166 -5.39 9.08 5.45
CA ILE A 166 -4.25 9.55 6.24
C ILE A 166 -3.49 10.60 5.45
N HIS A 167 -3.02 10.29 4.23
CA HIS A 167 -2.30 11.26 3.40
C HIS A 167 -3.13 12.53 3.16
N LYS A 168 -4.43 12.42 2.89
CA LYS A 168 -5.31 13.59 2.70
C LYS A 168 -5.29 14.55 3.90
N HIS A 169 -5.20 14.02 5.13
CA HIS A 169 -5.31 14.79 6.36
C HIS A 169 -3.96 15.14 6.99
N GLU A 170 -2.85 14.62 6.47
CA GLU A 170 -1.50 15.07 6.83
C GLU A 170 -1.21 16.45 6.23
N VAL A 171 -0.54 17.31 7.01
CA VAL A 171 -0.35 18.74 6.69
C VAL A 171 0.34 18.96 5.35
N ASP A 172 1.30 18.11 5.01
CA ASP A 172 2.06 18.15 3.76
C ASP A 172 1.71 16.99 2.81
N GLY A 173 0.65 16.24 3.11
CA GLY A 173 0.23 15.08 2.34
C GLY A 173 1.07 13.82 2.59
N ARG A 174 2.05 13.85 3.50
CA ARG A 174 3.02 12.78 3.71
C ARG A 174 2.83 12.11 5.06
N GLY A 175 2.98 10.79 5.09
CA GLY A 175 2.85 9.99 6.30
C GLY A 175 3.01 8.51 5.98
N TYR A 176 3.36 7.71 6.99
CA TYR A 176 3.58 6.28 6.80
C TYR A 176 2.30 5.51 7.11
N ALA A 177 1.50 5.18 6.10
CA ALA A 177 0.19 4.56 6.28
C ALA A 177 0.17 3.03 6.05
N PHE A 178 1.20 2.49 5.38
CA PHE A 178 1.37 1.05 5.13
C PHE A 178 2.86 0.67 5.01
N PRO A 179 3.26 -0.61 5.14
CA PRO A 179 4.66 -1.03 5.32
C PRO A 179 5.69 -0.60 4.26
N TYR A 180 5.27 -0.21 3.05
CA TYR A 180 6.15 0.19 1.96
C TYR A 180 5.76 1.55 1.35
N ASP A 181 5.26 2.47 2.17
CA ASP A 181 4.90 3.83 1.75
C ASP A 181 6.11 4.67 1.30
N ASP A 182 7.30 4.22 1.67
CA ASP A 182 8.59 4.77 1.27
C ASP A 182 8.99 4.41 -0.17
N VAL A 183 8.31 3.45 -0.81
CA VAL A 183 8.49 3.18 -2.25
C VAL A 183 7.86 4.32 -3.04
N ASN A 184 8.64 5.09 -3.79
CA ASN A 184 8.15 6.25 -4.53
C ASN A 184 8.78 6.32 -5.93
N ALA A 185 8.10 6.99 -6.85
CA ALA A 185 8.67 7.31 -8.15
C ALA A 185 9.67 8.48 -8.01
N GLY A 186 10.85 8.35 -8.62
CA GLY A 186 11.87 9.40 -8.59
C GLY A 186 12.28 9.78 -7.16
N ASN A 187 12.23 11.08 -6.85
CA ASN A 187 12.61 11.66 -5.56
C ASN A 187 11.41 12.04 -4.68
N GLU A 188 10.22 11.49 -4.97
CA GLU A 188 9.04 11.71 -4.13
C GLU A 188 9.20 11.06 -2.75
N ASN A 189 8.42 11.55 -1.78
CA ASN A 189 8.46 11.10 -0.40
C ASN A 189 7.03 11.07 0.17
N ALA A 190 6.24 10.07 -0.23
CA ALA A 190 4.89 9.91 0.31
C ALA A 190 4.92 9.52 1.80
N SER A 191 5.93 8.76 2.24
CA SER A 191 6.03 8.29 3.64
C SER A 191 6.36 9.38 4.66
N GLY A 192 6.84 10.55 4.21
CA GLY A 192 7.27 11.64 5.10
C GLY A 192 8.61 11.37 5.79
N THR A 193 9.41 10.43 5.28
CA THR A 193 10.70 10.08 5.88
C THR A 193 11.65 11.27 5.81
N VAL A 194 12.28 11.60 6.94
CA VAL A 194 13.35 12.60 7.02
C VAL A 194 14.68 11.92 7.35
N ALA A 195 15.75 12.30 6.66
CA ALA A 195 17.08 11.75 6.87
C ALA A 195 18.15 12.83 6.70
N SER A 196 19.22 12.75 7.50
CA SER A 196 20.40 13.62 7.37
C SER A 196 21.65 12.84 7.74
N GLY A 197 22.71 12.97 6.93
CA GLY A 197 24.02 12.39 7.24
C GLY A 197 24.78 13.12 8.35
N ARG A 198 24.30 14.31 8.78
CA ARG A 198 24.90 15.14 9.83
C ARG A 198 23.79 15.87 10.62
N PRO A 199 22.93 15.16 11.36
CA PRO A 199 21.82 15.78 12.05
C PRO A 199 22.31 16.68 13.20
N SER A 200 21.66 17.83 13.40
CA SER A 200 21.89 18.71 14.56
C SER A 200 20.75 18.64 15.56
N THR A 201 19.50 18.62 15.09
CA THR A 201 18.30 18.58 15.95
C THR A 201 17.17 17.86 15.24
N LEU A 202 16.46 17.00 15.98
CA LEU A 202 15.15 16.46 15.60
C LEU A 202 14.11 17.07 16.53
N THR A 203 13.13 17.78 15.97
CA THR A 203 12.02 18.34 16.75
C THR A 203 10.77 17.50 16.51
N VAL A 204 10.15 17.04 17.60
CA VAL A 204 8.91 16.26 17.56
C VAL A 204 7.79 17.10 18.14
N TYR A 205 6.75 17.34 17.35
CA TYR A 205 5.53 17.99 17.79
C TYR A 205 4.49 16.92 18.12
N VAL A 206 3.90 16.99 19.31
CA VAL A 206 2.80 16.10 19.71
C VAL A 206 1.50 16.88 19.64
N GLY A 207 0.61 16.48 18.74
CA GLY A 207 -0.66 17.16 18.48
C GLY A 207 -1.05 17.08 17.01
N GLY A 208 -1.91 18.01 16.59
CA GLY A 208 -2.23 18.27 15.18
C GLY A 208 -2.41 19.78 14.99
N TYR A 209 -2.61 20.23 13.76
CA TYR A 209 -2.95 21.63 13.50
C TYR A 209 -4.27 21.95 14.23
N SER A 210 -4.21 22.81 15.24
CA SER A 210 -5.39 23.49 15.74
C SER A 210 -5.81 24.47 14.65
N ALA A 211 -6.80 24.10 13.85
CA ALA A 211 -7.57 25.06 13.08
C ALA A 211 -8.29 26.02 14.04
#